data_AF-A0A2T4JHD2-F1
#
_entry.id   AF-A0A2T4JHD2-F1
#
_cell.length_a   1.000
_cell.length_b   1.000
_cell.length_c   1.000
_cell.angle_alpha   90.00
_cell.angle_beta   90.00
_cell.angle_gamma   90.00
#
_symmetry.space_group_name_H-M   'P 1'
#
loop_
_entity.id
_entity.type
_entity.pdbx_description
1 polymer ?
#
loop_
_entity_poly.entity_id
_entity_poly.type
_entity_poly.pdbx_seq_one_letter_code
_entity_poly.pdbx_strand_id
1 'polypeptide(L)'
;MLVLLLIGLGPIISLLIAGTIAEVNGCALDEGGRHPCLVLGVDLGEMLYLMAASFWFSFLTLPLAALATLSIVVMGLTDLIRRLNR
;
A
#
# COMPACT_ATOMS: atom_id res chain seq x y z
N MET A 1 0.01 5.35 15.17
CA MET A 1 -1.14 4.81 14.39
C MET A 1 -1.16 5.35 12.97
N LEU A 2 -1.24 6.68 12.75
CA LEU A 2 -1.29 7.28 11.39
C LEU A 2 -0.15 6.81 10.46
N VAL A 3 1.10 6.79 10.96
CA VAL A 3 2.27 6.36 10.16
C VAL A 3 2.17 4.90 9.71
N LEU A 4 1.69 3.99 10.56
CA LEU A 4 1.53 2.58 10.23
C LEU A 4 0.44 2.38 9.17
N LEU A 5 -0.63 3.17 9.23
CA LEU A 5 -1.69 3.17 8.21
C LEU A 5 -1.15 3.65 6.86
N LEU A 6 -0.34 4.71 6.83
CA LEU A 6 0.29 5.21 5.61
C LEU A 6 1.24 4.19 4.99
N ILE A 7 2.01 3.46 5.81
CA ILE A 7 2.92 2.40 5.34
C ILE A 7 2.14 1.19 4.80
N GLY A 8 1.02 0.82 5.44
CA GLY A 8 0.17 -0.29 4.99
C GLY A 8 -0.64 0.03 3.74
N LEU A 9 -1.18 1.25 3.64
CA LEU A 9 -2.06 1.69 2.54
C LEU A 9 -1.29 2.30 1.36
N GLY A 10 -0.10 2.84 1.57
CA GLY A 10 0.75 3.42 0.53
C GLY A 10 0.90 2.56 -0.73
N PRO A 11 1.27 1.27 -0.64
CA PRO A 11 1.38 0.40 -1.81
C PRO A 11 0.05 0.16 -2.53
N ILE A 12 -1.08 0.13 -1.80
CA ILE A 12 -2.42 -0.01 -2.39
C ILE A 12 -2.81 1.26 -3.17
N ILE A 13 -2.55 2.43 -2.58
CA ILE A 13 -2.81 3.72 -3.24
C ILE A 13 -1.97 3.85 -4.51
N SER A 14 -0.70 3.42 -4.46
CA SER A 14 0.19 3.38 -5.61
C SER A 14 -0.36 2.53 -6.76
N LEU A 15 -0.87 1.33 -6.45
CA LEU A 15 -1.53 0.46 -7.44
C LEU A 15 -2.77 1.12 -8.05
N LEU A 16 -3.64 1.72 -7.23
CA LEU A 16 -4.86 2.37 -7.70
C LEU A 16 -4.53 3.52 -8.66
N ILE A 17 -3.53 4.34 -8.33
CA ILE A 17 -3.08 5.43 -9.20
C ILE A 17 -2.55 4.85 -10.51
N ALA A 18 -1.70 3.83 -10.48
CA ALA A 18 -1.17 3.19 -11.68
C ALA A 18 -2.29 2.61 -12.57
N GLY A 19 -3.27 1.93 -11.97
CA GLY A 19 -4.42 1.37 -12.68
C GLY A 19 -5.26 2.44 -13.36
N THR A 20 -5.59 3.53 -12.66
CA THR A 20 -6.36 4.64 -13.26
C THR A 20 -5.62 5.31 -14.42
N ILE A 21 -4.30 5.48 -14.32
CA ILE A 21 -3.50 6.04 -15.41
C ILE A 21 -3.52 5.10 -16.62
N ALA A 22 -3.35 3.79 -16.42
CA ALA A 22 -3.39 2.82 -17.49
C ALA A 22 -4.78 2.76 -18.16
N GLU A 23 -5.85 2.75 -17.38
CA GLU A 23 -7.23 2.70 -17.86
C GLU A 23 -7.59 3.94 -18.70
N VAL A 24 -7.22 5.14 -18.24
CA VAL A 24 -7.46 6.40 -18.98
C VAL A 24 -6.69 6.44 -20.32
N ASN A 25 -5.52 5.80 -20.39
CA ASN A 25 -4.72 5.74 -21.62
C ASN A 25 -4.99 4.48 -22.47
N GLY A 26 -5.90 3.59 -22.04
CA GLY A 26 -6.22 2.36 -22.74
C GLY A 26 -5.10 1.32 -22.78
N CYS A 27 -4.15 1.40 -21.84
CA CYS A 27 -3.03 0.47 -21.73
C CYS A 27 -3.39 -0.75 -20.88
N ALA A 28 -2.86 -1.91 -21.26
CA ALA A 28 -2.89 -3.09 -20.40
C ALA A 28 -1.88 -2.92 -19.25
N LEU A 29 -2.35 -3.07 -18.01
CA LEU A 29 -1.52 -3.07 -16.82
C LEU A 29 -1.69 -4.41 -16.12
N ASP A 30 -0.70 -5.27 -16.32
CA ASP A 30 -0.75 -6.66 -15.90
C ASP A 30 0.42 -6.92 -14.96
N GLU A 31 0.21 -7.80 -13.98
CA GLU A 31 1.31 -8.29 -13.13
C GLU A 31 2.25 -9.25 -13.89
N GLY A 32 1.81 -9.75 -15.05
CA GLY A 32 2.48 -10.76 -15.85
C GLY A 32 3.60 -10.24 -16.76
N GLY A 33 3.77 -8.91 -16.90
CA GLY A 33 4.82 -8.37 -17.77
C GLY A 33 4.84 -6.85 -17.85
N ARG A 34 5.97 -6.31 -18.32
CA ARG A 34 6.11 -4.90 -18.67
C ARG A 34 5.49 -4.67 -20.04
N HIS A 35 4.43 -3.87 -20.09
CA HIS A 35 3.80 -3.44 -21.34
C HIS A 35 4.14 -1.97 -21.60
N PRO A 36 4.59 -1.60 -22.81
CA PRO A 36 4.84 -0.21 -23.14
C PRO A 36 3.52 0.56 -23.08
N CYS A 37 3.51 1.69 -22.36
CA CYS A 37 2.34 2.54 -22.23
C CYS A 37 2.74 3.99 -22.46
N LEU A 38 2.41 4.52 -23.63
CA LEU A 38 2.65 5.92 -23.96
C LEU A 38 1.58 6.80 -23.33
N VAL A 39 1.98 7.55 -22.32
CA VAL A 39 1.17 8.61 -21.71
C VAL A 39 1.73 9.95 -22.17
N LEU A 40 0.93 10.73 -22.90
CA LEU A 40 1.34 12.04 -23.44
C LEU A 40 2.65 12.01 -24.27
N GLY A 41 2.96 10.88 -24.92
CA GLY A 41 4.18 10.71 -25.72
C GLY A 41 5.41 10.20 -24.94
N VAL A 42 5.29 9.95 -23.64
CA VAL A 42 6.34 9.36 -22.80
C VAL A 42 5.96 7.93 -22.44
N ASP A 43 6.87 6.98 -22.60
CA ASP A 43 6.66 5.60 -22.16
C ASP A 43 6.78 5.51 -20.63
N LEU A 44 5.63 5.36 -19.97
CA LEU A 44 5.53 5.16 -18.53
C LEU A 44 5.30 3.69 -18.17
N GLY A 45 5.31 2.77 -19.14
CA GLY A 45 4.96 1.36 -18.93
C GLY A 45 5.78 0.70 -17.82
N GLU A 46 7.10 0.95 -17.79
CA GLU A 46 7.98 0.43 -16.74
C GLU A 46 7.70 1.05 -15.36
N MET A 47 7.40 2.35 -15.31
CA MET A 47 7.08 3.02 -14.06
C MET A 47 5.74 2.52 -13.49
N LEU A 48 4.71 2.41 -14.34
CA LEU A 48 3.40 1.86 -14.01
C LEU A 48 3.51 0.42 -13.50
N TYR A 49 4.34 -0.39 -14.14
CA TYR A 49 4.63 -1.76 -13.71
C TYR A 49 5.29 -1.79 -12.33
N LEU A 50 6.31 -0.95 -12.06
CA LEU A 50 6.94 -0.88 -10.74
C LEU A 50 5.97 -0.39 -9.66
N MET A 51 5.09 0.55 -9.99
CA MET A 51 4.03 1.01 -9.08
C MET A 51 3.03 -0.13 -8.79
N ALA A 52 2.62 -0.90 -9.79
CA ALA A 52 1.76 -2.06 -9.59
C ALA A 52 2.47 -3.15 -8.78
N ALA A 53 3.75 -3.43 -9.07
CA ALA A 53 4.57 -4.37 -8.32
C ALA A 53 4.73 -3.95 -6.85
N SER A 54 4.64 -2.65 -6.54
CA SER A 54 4.70 -2.17 -5.17
C SER A 54 3.54 -2.68 -4.29
N PHE A 55 2.40 -3.05 -4.88
CA PHE A 55 1.27 -3.66 -4.19
C PHE A 55 1.66 -4.93 -3.42
N TRP A 56 2.61 -5.71 -3.95
CA TRP A 56 3.09 -6.94 -3.30
C TRP A 56 3.69 -6.67 -1.94
N PHE A 57 4.31 -5.50 -1.73
CA PHE A 57 4.79 -5.11 -0.41
C PHE A 57 3.65 -4.95 0.59
N SER A 58 2.42 -4.66 0.15
CA SER A 58 1.26 -4.56 1.05
C SER A 58 0.99 -5.89 1.76
N PHE A 59 1.24 -7.04 1.13
CA PHE A 59 1.08 -8.34 1.80
C PHE A 59 2.02 -8.51 2.99
N LEU A 60 3.18 -7.84 2.98
CA LEU A 60 4.12 -7.88 4.09
C LEU A 60 3.86 -6.74 5.08
N THR A 61 3.57 -5.53 4.59
CA THR A 61 3.40 -4.35 5.44
C THR A 61 2.06 -4.32 6.18
N LEU A 62 0.96 -4.83 5.60
CA LEU A 62 -0.33 -4.93 6.29
C LEU A 62 -0.28 -5.77 7.57
N PRO A 63 0.17 -7.04 7.56
CA PRO A 63 0.20 -7.85 8.78
C PRO A 63 1.15 -7.26 9.82
N LEU A 64 2.29 -6.71 9.40
CA LEU A 64 3.22 -6.02 10.30
C LEU A 64 2.58 -4.78 10.94
N ALA A 65 1.91 -3.94 10.16
CA ALA A 65 1.21 -2.76 10.66
C ALA A 65 0.05 -3.13 11.60
N ALA A 66 -0.69 -4.21 11.30
CA ALA A 66 -1.75 -4.74 12.14
C ALA A 66 -1.21 -5.23 13.48
N LEU A 67 -0.16 -6.05 13.48
CA LEU A 67 0.47 -6.57 14.70
C LEU A 67 1.04 -5.44 15.57
N ALA A 68 1.73 -4.47 14.95
CA ALA A 68 2.27 -3.30 15.66
C ALA A 68 1.15 -2.43 16.27
N THR A 69 0.02 -2.29 15.58
CA THR A 69 -1.12 -1.53 16.12
C THR A 69 -1.79 -2.29 17.26
N LEU A 70 -1.97 -3.60 17.13
CA LEU A 70 -2.54 -4.45 18.18
C LEU A 70 -1.67 -4.45 19.45
N SER A 71 -0.35 -4.56 19.33
CA SER A 71 0.54 -4.58 20.49
C SER A 71 0.49 -3.26 21.28
N ILE A 72 0.48 -2.13 20.59
CA ILE A 72 0.34 -0.80 21.21
C ILE A 72 -1.01 -0.66 21.90
N VAL A 73 -2.09 -1.11 21.26
CA VAL A 73 -3.45 -1.05 21.82
C VAL A 73 -3.56 -1.93 23.06
N VAL A 74 -3.01 -3.15 23.02
CA VAL A 74 -3.00 -4.07 24.18
C VAL A 74 -2.19 -3.47 25.32
N MET A 75 -0.97 -2.97 25.07
CA MET A 75 -0.15 -2.34 26.12
C MET A 75 -0.88 -1.14 26.74
N GLY A 76 -1.43 -0.25 25.92
CA GLY A 76 -2.20 0.90 26.39
C GLY A 76 -3.44 0.50 27.19
N LEU A 77 -4.18 -0.53 26.75
CA LEU A 77 -5.31 -1.09 27.48
C LEU A 77 -4.88 -1.70 28.81
N THR A 78 -3.81 -2.48 28.84
CA THR A 78 -3.33 -3.11 30.08
C THR A 78 -2.87 -2.07 31.09
N ASP A 79 -2.20 -1.00 30.65
CA ASP A 79 -1.80 0.10 31.52
C ASP A 79 -3.00 0.91 31.99
N LEU A 80 -4.02 1.11 31.14
CA LEU A 80 -5.26 1.77 31.52
C LEU A 80 -6.04 0.96 32.57
N ILE A 81 -6.20 -0.35 32.35
CA ILE A 81 -6.87 -1.25 33.29
C ILE A 81 -6.10 -1.31 34.61
N ARG A 82 -4.76 -1.40 34.57
CA ARG A 82 -3.93 -1.35 35.78
C ARG A 82 -4.05 -0.03 36.54
N ARG A 83 -4.23 1.10 35.85
CA ARG A 83 -4.45 2.41 36.48
C ARG A 83 -5.85 2.56 37.09
N LEU A 84 -6.87 1.97 36.48
CA LEU A 84 -8.25 1.98 36.98
C LEU A 84 -8.47 0.99 38.13
N ASN A 85 -7.72 -0.11 38.16
CA ASN A 85 -7.76 -1.12 39.21
C ASN A 85 -6.80 -0.82 40.39
N ARG A 86 -6.24 0.39 40.44
CA ARG A 86 -5.36 0.87 41.51
C ARG A 86 -6.01 2.08 42.18
#